data_AF-A0A369KMV6-F1
#
_entry.id   AF-A0A369KMV6-F1
#
_cell.length_a   1.000
_cell.length_b   1.000
_cell.length_c   1.000
_cell.angle_alpha   90.00
_cell.angle_beta   90.00
_cell.angle_gamma   90.00
#
_symmetry.space_group_name_H-M   'P 1'
#
loop_
_entity.id
_entity.type
_entity.pdbx_description
1 polymer ?
#
loop_
_entity_poly.entity_id
_entity_poly.type
_entity_poly.pdbx_seq_one_letter_code
_entity_poly.pdbx_strand_id
1 'polypeptide(L)'
;MKKWRLVYLQLVFTGMLIGLFGLAGVAISLLIKRAQKGFSLDILLDKPGYFILMAGLLAFIPCLIAFIHILKILRSLKSNATVTPIAASFGIITTCCYIISTAALCLFPVMFIVADRDDAPGLILFAFLLILIPFTFSVISSLLQSLLQKPDSRPE
;
A
#
# COMPACT_ATOMS: atom_id res chain seq x y z
N MET A 1 16.10 -17.35 13.27
CA MET A 1 16.34 -17.04 11.83
C MET A 1 17.80 -16.64 11.64
N LYS A 2 18.47 -16.99 10.52
CA LYS A 2 19.84 -16.54 10.27
C LYS A 2 19.87 -15.00 10.13
N LYS A 3 20.71 -14.33 10.93
CA LYS A 3 20.83 -12.85 10.99
C LYS A 3 21.01 -12.20 9.61
N TRP A 4 21.74 -12.85 8.71
CA TRP A 4 21.95 -12.42 7.32
C TRP A 4 20.66 -12.30 6.50
N ARG A 5 19.70 -13.20 6.72
CA ARG A 5 18.41 -13.16 6.00
C ARG A 5 17.61 -11.90 6.34
N LEU A 6 17.62 -11.49 7.61
CA LEU A 6 16.94 -10.28 8.05
C LEU A 6 17.58 -9.02 7.47
N VAL A 7 18.91 -8.96 7.42
CA VAL A 7 19.64 -7.82 6.83
C VAL A 7 19.34 -7.72 5.33
N TYR A 8 19.33 -8.85 4.62
CA TYR A 8 18.96 -8.89 3.20
C TYR A 8 17.53 -8.37 2.98
N LEU A 9 16.55 -8.87 3.72
CA LEU A 9 15.16 -8.38 3.62
C LEU A 9 15.06 -6.88 3.90
N GLN A 10 15.76 -6.37 4.92
CA GLN A 10 15.77 -4.94 5.22
C GLN A 10 16.32 -4.10 4.06
N LEU A 11 17.40 -4.57 3.41
CA LEU A 11 17.98 -3.89 2.26
C LEU A 11 17.00 -3.86 1.08
N VAL A 12 16.39 -5.01 0.76
CA VAL A 12 15.38 -5.11 -0.32
C VAL A 12 14.21 -4.15 -0.08
N PHE A 13 13.61 -4.18 1.11
CA PHE A 13 12.48 -3.32 1.44
C PHE A 13 12.86 -1.83 1.43
N THR A 14 14.06 -1.48 1.88
CA THR A 14 14.55 -0.09 1.84
C THR A 14 14.77 0.36 0.40
N GLY A 15 15.36 -0.49 -0.45
CA GLY A 15 15.53 -0.21 -1.87
C GLY A 15 14.19 -0.02 -2.60
N MET A 16 13.21 -0.87 -2.32
CA MET A 16 11.85 -0.71 -2.85
C MET A 16 11.22 0.62 -2.41
N LEU A 17 11.39 1.01 -1.14
CA LEU A 17 10.86 2.27 -0.62
C LEU A 17 11.44 3.48 -1.37
N ILE A 18 12.76 3.49 -1.62
CA ILE A 18 13.42 4.54 -2.40
C ILE A 18 12.87 4.59 -3.83
N GLY A 19 12.73 3.43 -4.48
CA GLY A 19 12.16 3.35 -5.83
C GLY A 19 10.73 3.87 -5.90
N LEU A 20 9.91 3.57 -4.88
CA LEU A 20 8.55 4.06 -4.76
C LEU A 20 8.49 5.60 -4.59
N PHE A 21 9.38 6.19 -3.78
CA PHE A 21 9.50 7.64 -3.69
C PHE A 21 9.92 8.29 -5.02
N GLY A 22 10.82 7.65 -5.77
CA GLY A 22 11.19 8.09 -7.11
C GLY A 22 10.00 8.09 -8.07
N LEU A 23 9.20 7.01 -8.07
CA LEU A 23 8.00 6.90 -8.90
C LEU A 23 6.95 7.95 -8.52
N ALA A 24 6.73 8.18 -7.22
CA ALA A 24 5.83 9.22 -6.73
C ALA A 24 6.31 10.62 -7.13
N GLY A 25 7.62 10.88 -7.10
CA GLY A 25 8.21 12.14 -7.58
C GLY A 25 7.94 12.39 -9.07
N VAL A 26 8.02 11.36 -9.90
CA VAL A 26 7.66 11.44 -11.33
C VAL A 26 6.16 11.75 -11.48
N ALA A 27 5.29 11.03 -10.77
CA ALA A 27 3.84 11.27 -10.79
C ALA A 27 3.48 12.71 -10.39
N ILE A 28 4.06 13.20 -9.29
CA ILE A 28 3.85 14.58 -8.82
C ILE A 28 4.37 15.59 -9.84
N SER A 29 5.53 15.34 -10.45
CA SER A 29 6.10 16.24 -11.47
C SER A 29 5.19 16.35 -12.70
N LEU A 30 4.54 15.26 -13.12
CA LEU A 30 3.55 15.26 -14.21
C LEU A 30 2.32 16.10 -13.84
N LEU A 31 1.86 16.00 -12.58
CA LEU A 31 0.73 16.76 -12.07
C LEU A 31 1.05 18.25 -11.97
N ILE A 32 2.24 18.63 -11.49
CA ILE A 32 2.68 20.03 -11.43
C ILE A 32 2.78 20.63 -12.84
N LYS A 33 3.44 19.94 -13.78
CA LYS A 33 3.53 20.40 -15.18
C LYS A 33 2.14 20.60 -15.81
N ARG A 34 1.18 19.75 -15.45
CA ARG A 34 -0.21 19.88 -15.91
C ARG A 34 -0.92 21.05 -15.24
N ALA A 35 -0.79 21.18 -13.92
CA ALA A 35 -1.41 22.26 -13.15
C ALA A 35 -0.95 23.65 -13.62
N GLN A 36 0.34 23.78 -13.98
CA GLN A 36 0.88 25.03 -14.54
C GLN A 36 0.28 25.41 -15.91
N LYS A 37 -0.21 24.45 -16.69
CA LYS A 37 -0.89 24.70 -17.97
C LYS A 37 -2.38 25.07 -17.79
N GLY A 38 -2.86 25.13 -16.55
CA GLY A 38 -4.25 25.36 -16.19
C GLY A 38 -4.84 24.15 -15.49
N PHE A 39 -5.24 24.32 -14.23
CA PHE A 39 -5.98 23.33 -13.45
C PHE A 39 -7.45 23.75 -13.39
N SER A 40 -8.32 23.01 -14.06
CA SER A 40 -9.78 23.13 -13.90
C SER A 40 -10.36 21.77 -13.52
N LEU A 41 -11.45 21.78 -12.75
CA LEU A 41 -12.14 20.58 -12.27
C LEU A 41 -12.73 19.77 -13.44
N ASP A 42 -13.12 20.46 -14.51
CA ASP A 42 -13.61 19.87 -15.76
C ASP A 42 -12.55 19.00 -16.46
N ILE A 43 -11.27 19.35 -16.40
CA ILE A 43 -10.18 18.55 -16.99
C ILE A 43 -10.05 17.19 -16.28
N LEU A 44 -10.40 17.14 -15.00
CA LEU A 44 -10.34 15.95 -14.16
C LEU A 44 -11.45 14.95 -14.54
N LEU A 45 -12.61 15.48 -14.97
CA LEU A 45 -13.73 14.71 -15.51
C LEU A 45 -13.53 14.33 -17.00
N ASP A 46 -12.93 15.21 -17.81
CA ASP A 46 -12.65 14.95 -19.22
C ASP A 46 -11.56 13.89 -19.42
N LYS A 47 -10.55 13.88 -18.55
CA LYS A 47 -9.44 12.89 -18.58
C LYS A 47 -9.36 12.14 -17.25
N PRO A 48 -10.19 11.10 -17.06
CA PRO A 48 -10.28 10.37 -15.79
C PRO A 48 -8.97 9.67 -15.36
N GLY A 49 -8.00 9.51 -16.26
CA GLY A 49 -6.65 9.03 -15.90
C GLY A 49 -5.92 9.91 -14.88
N TYR A 50 -6.15 11.24 -14.86
CA TYR A 50 -5.57 12.12 -13.84
C TYR A 50 -6.23 11.93 -12.46
N PHE A 51 -7.53 11.57 -12.44
CA PHE A 51 -8.21 11.19 -11.20
C PHE A 51 -7.59 9.92 -10.61
N ILE A 52 -7.35 8.90 -11.45
CA ILE A 52 -6.69 7.66 -11.05
C ILE A 52 -5.29 7.95 -10.49
N LEU A 53 -4.52 8.84 -11.13
CA LEU A 53 -3.18 9.23 -10.65
C LEU A 53 -3.24 9.91 -9.28
N MET A 54 -4.18 10.83 -9.06
CA MET A 54 -4.37 11.50 -7.77
C MET A 54 -4.82 10.54 -6.68
N ALA A 55 -5.81 9.69 -6.97
CA ALA A 55 -6.28 8.67 -6.06
C ALA A 55 -5.16 7.67 -5.71
N GLY A 56 -4.32 7.32 -6.69
CA GLY A 56 -3.13 6.50 -6.50
C GLY A 56 -2.11 7.15 -5.57
N LEU A 57 -1.83 8.45 -5.72
CA LEU A 57 -0.96 9.18 -4.79
C LEU A 57 -1.55 9.30 -3.38
N LEU A 58 -2.87 9.39 -3.25
CA LEU A 58 -3.53 9.39 -1.95
C LEU A 58 -3.43 8.01 -1.28
N ALA A 59 -3.67 6.93 -2.03
CA ALA A 59 -3.50 5.55 -1.57
C ALA A 59 -2.03 5.16 -1.34
N PHE A 60 -1.10 5.92 -1.92
CA PHE A 60 0.33 5.74 -1.69
C PHE A 60 0.75 6.06 -0.24
N ILE A 61 0.03 6.97 0.43
CA ILE A 61 0.31 7.33 1.83
C ILE A 61 0.18 6.12 2.77
N PRO A 62 -0.98 5.42 2.86
CA PRO A 62 -1.10 4.22 3.68
C PRO A 62 -0.16 3.09 3.21
N CYS A 63 0.18 3.02 1.92
CA CYS A 63 1.19 2.07 1.42
C CYS A 63 2.57 2.32 2.05
N LEU A 64 3.04 3.57 2.06
CA LEU A 64 4.31 3.94 2.70
C LEU A 64 4.31 3.65 4.20
N ILE A 65 3.21 3.95 4.88
CA ILE A 65 3.07 3.66 6.32
C ILE A 65 3.20 2.15 6.57
N ALA A 66 2.53 1.30 5.79
CA ALA A 66 2.65 -0.14 5.90
C ALA A 66 4.10 -0.63 5.69
N PHE A 67 4.80 -0.11 4.67
CA PHE A 67 6.20 -0.43 4.41
C PHE A 67 7.13 -0.07 5.59
N ILE A 68 6.94 1.11 6.19
CA ILE A 68 7.71 1.53 7.37
C ILE A 68 7.48 0.57 8.54
N HIS A 69 6.23 0.12 8.75
CA HIS A 69 5.91 -0.85 9.79
C HIS A 69 6.51 -2.24 9.52
N ILE A 70 6.61 -2.68 8.27
CA ILE A 70 7.32 -3.92 7.91
C ILE A 70 8.81 -3.80 8.26
N LEU A 71 9.45 -2.67 7.96
CA LEU A 71 10.84 -2.42 8.36
C LEU A 71 11.00 -2.41 9.89
N LYS A 72 10.03 -1.85 10.62
CA LYS A 72 10.00 -1.87 12.09
C LYS A 72 9.92 -3.30 12.63
N ILE A 73 9.06 -4.14 12.07
CA ILE A 73 8.96 -5.57 12.42
C ILE A 73 10.30 -6.28 12.17
N LEU A 74 10.93 -6.08 11.01
CA LEU A 74 12.23 -6.69 10.70
C LEU A 74 13.32 -6.26 11.68
N ARG A 75 13.32 -4.99 12.12
CA ARG A 75 14.25 -4.48 13.14
C ARG A 75 13.97 -5.11 14.50
N SER A 76 12.71 -5.18 14.92
CA SER A 76 12.30 -5.83 16.18
C SER A 76 12.69 -7.30 16.23
N LEU A 77 12.54 -8.03 15.12
CA LEU A 77 12.98 -9.43 14.99
C LEU A 77 14.50 -9.58 15.05
N LYS A 78 15.26 -8.58 14.60
CA LYS A 78 16.73 -8.57 14.67
C LYS A 78 17.23 -8.29 16.09
N SER A 79 16.54 -7.45 16.85
CA SER A 79 16.92 -7.07 18.21
C SER A 79 16.31 -7.96 19.30
N ASN A 80 15.63 -9.06 18.93
CA ASN A 80 14.86 -9.92 19.86
C ASN A 80 13.91 -9.10 20.76
N ALA A 81 13.27 -8.07 20.20
CA ALA A 81 12.34 -7.23 20.94
C ALA A 81 11.09 -8.01 21.35
N THR A 82 10.35 -7.47 22.32
CA THR A 82 9.08 -8.06 22.79
C THR A 82 8.06 -8.20 21.67
N VAL A 83 7.10 -9.11 21.86
CA VAL A 83 6.06 -9.42 20.86
C VAL A 83 5.06 -8.27 20.67
N THR A 84 4.84 -7.46 21.71
CA THR A 84 3.90 -6.34 21.73
C THR A 84 4.10 -5.30 20.60
N PRO A 85 5.30 -4.72 20.37
CA PRO A 85 5.54 -3.77 19.27
C PRO A 85 5.37 -4.39 17.88
N ILE A 86 5.58 -5.70 17.75
CA ILE A 86 5.38 -6.44 16.51
C ILE A 86 3.87 -6.55 16.22
N ALA A 87 3.07 -6.97 17.20
CA ALA A 87 1.62 -7.05 17.07
C ALA A 87 0.99 -5.69 16.74
N ALA A 88 1.43 -4.61 17.41
CA ALA A 88 0.95 -3.25 17.12
C ALA A 88 1.27 -2.84 15.67
N SER A 89 2.43 -3.25 15.13
CA SER A 89 2.81 -2.96 13.75
C SER A 89 1.93 -3.72 12.75
N PHE A 90 1.58 -4.98 13.03
CA PHE A 90 0.60 -5.72 12.22
C PHE A 90 -0.79 -5.08 12.26
N GLY A 91 -1.22 -4.52 13.38
CA GLY A 91 -2.48 -3.77 13.43
C GLY A 91 -2.50 -2.55 12.51
N ILE A 92 -1.41 -1.78 12.49
CA ILE A 92 -1.30 -0.62 11.59
C ILE A 92 -1.25 -1.07 10.12
N ILE A 93 -0.50 -2.13 9.79
CA ILE A 93 -0.46 -2.69 8.43
C ILE A 93 -1.86 -3.13 7.98
N THR A 94 -2.62 -3.79 8.86
CA THR A 94 -4.01 -4.21 8.59
C THR A 94 -4.89 -3.01 8.22
N THR A 95 -4.87 -1.95 9.02
CA THR A 95 -5.64 -0.74 8.74
C THR A 95 -5.22 -0.09 7.42
N CYS A 96 -3.91 0.02 7.16
CA CYS A 96 -3.41 0.55 5.89
C CYS A 96 -3.90 -0.27 4.68
N CYS A 97 -3.82 -1.60 4.77
CA CYS A 97 -4.30 -2.50 3.73
C CYS A 97 -5.82 -2.38 3.48
N TYR A 98 -6.63 -2.23 4.54
CA TYR A 98 -8.05 -1.94 4.39
C TYR A 98 -8.30 -0.60 3.68
N ILE A 99 -7.60 0.47 4.08
CA ILE A 99 -7.74 1.79 3.43
C ILE A 99 -7.40 1.70 1.94
N ILE A 100 -6.31 1.03 1.57
CA ILE A 100 -5.90 0.85 0.18
C ILE A 100 -6.96 0.07 -0.61
N SER A 101 -7.45 -1.04 -0.06
CA SER A 101 -8.46 -1.88 -0.72
C SER A 101 -9.77 -1.11 -0.93
N THR A 102 -10.25 -0.40 0.09
CA THR A 102 -11.45 0.44 0.00
C THR A 102 -11.27 1.58 -1.00
N ALA A 103 -10.12 2.24 -1.02
CA ALA A 103 -9.82 3.28 -2.00
C ALA A 103 -9.83 2.72 -3.43
N ALA A 104 -9.22 1.54 -3.66
CA ALA A 104 -9.24 0.87 -4.95
C ALA A 104 -10.67 0.47 -5.37
N LEU A 105 -11.49 0.01 -4.42
CA LEU A 105 -12.89 -0.33 -4.67
C LEU A 105 -13.72 0.91 -5.07
N CYS A 106 -13.53 2.03 -4.38
CA CYS A 106 -14.17 3.30 -4.75
C CYS A 106 -13.70 3.83 -6.12
N LEU A 107 -12.46 3.56 -6.49
CA LEU A 107 -11.88 3.97 -7.78
C LEU A 107 -12.31 3.05 -8.95
N PHE A 108 -12.80 1.85 -8.65
CA PHE A 108 -13.14 0.82 -9.64
C PHE A 108 -14.08 1.32 -10.77
N PRO A 109 -15.18 2.06 -10.49
CA PRO A 109 -16.05 2.56 -11.55
C PRO A 109 -15.33 3.52 -12.52
N VAL A 110 -14.41 4.35 -12.01
CA VAL A 110 -13.64 5.28 -12.86
C VAL A 110 -12.62 4.51 -13.68
N MET A 111 -11.96 3.50 -13.11
CA MET A 111 -11.03 2.64 -13.85
C MET A 111 -11.76 1.86 -14.96
N PHE A 112 -13.01 1.47 -14.75
CA PHE A 112 -13.84 0.83 -15.77
C PHE A 112 -14.12 1.78 -16.96
N ILE A 113 -14.51 3.02 -16.68
CA ILE A 113 -14.74 4.05 -17.72
C ILE A 113 -13.45 4.33 -18.52
N VAL A 114 -12.31 4.41 -17.84
CA VAL A 114 -11.01 4.60 -18.51
C VAL A 114 -10.64 3.38 -19.36
N ALA A 115 -10.85 2.17 -18.84
CA ALA A 115 -10.54 0.94 -19.57
C ALA A 115 -11.32 0.83 -20.88
N ASP A 116 -12.59 1.24 -20.86
CA ASP A 116 -13.46 1.26 -22.04
C ASP A 116 -13.02 2.35 -23.04
N ARG A 117 -12.71 3.56 -22.57
CA ARG A 117 -12.29 4.68 -23.44
C ARG A 117 -10.92 4.48 -24.10
N ASP A 118 -9.98 3.92 -23.36
CA ASP A 118 -8.59 3.73 -23.83
C ASP A 118 -8.38 2.35 -24.50
N ASP A 119 -9.46 1.57 -24.71
CA ASP A 119 -9.43 0.20 -25.24
C ASP A 119 -8.40 -0.69 -24.50
N ALA A 120 -8.38 -0.55 -23.16
CA ALA A 120 -7.39 -1.13 -22.27
C ALA A 120 -8.04 -2.09 -21.26
N PRO A 121 -8.54 -3.26 -21.70
CA PRO A 121 -9.27 -4.20 -20.83
C PRO A 121 -8.40 -4.74 -19.67
N GLY A 122 -7.07 -4.74 -19.81
CA GLY A 122 -6.14 -5.12 -18.76
C GLY A 122 -6.22 -4.22 -17.50
N LEU A 123 -6.69 -2.98 -17.63
CA LEU A 123 -6.88 -2.08 -16.49
C LEU A 123 -7.95 -2.59 -15.50
N ILE A 124 -8.96 -3.31 -15.99
CA ILE A 124 -10.00 -3.91 -15.15
C ILE A 124 -9.40 -5.02 -14.29
N LEU A 125 -8.59 -5.91 -14.89
CA LEU A 125 -7.88 -6.96 -14.15
C LEU A 125 -6.95 -6.35 -13.10
N PHE A 126 -6.23 -5.29 -13.44
CA PHE A 126 -5.38 -4.56 -12.51
C PHE A 126 -6.19 -3.96 -11.35
N ALA A 127 -7.38 -3.42 -11.61
CA ALA A 127 -8.29 -2.91 -10.58
C ALA A 127 -8.67 -4.01 -9.56
N PHE A 128 -9.01 -5.21 -10.04
CA PHE A 128 -9.29 -6.35 -9.16
C PHE A 128 -8.09 -6.73 -8.30
N LEU A 129 -6.88 -6.74 -8.86
CA LEU A 129 -5.66 -7.02 -8.10
C LEU A 129 -5.42 -5.98 -7.01
N LEU A 130 -5.61 -4.70 -7.33
CA LEU A 130 -5.47 -3.60 -6.35
C LEU A 130 -6.50 -3.68 -5.20
N ILE A 131 -7.63 -4.34 -5.39
CA ILE A 131 -8.61 -4.57 -4.33
C ILE A 131 -8.25 -5.83 -3.52
N LEU A 132 -8.07 -6.95 -4.21
CA LEU A 132 -7.96 -8.28 -3.60
C LEU A 132 -6.64 -8.51 -2.88
N ILE A 133 -5.52 -8.04 -3.43
CA ILE A 133 -4.20 -8.23 -2.82
C ILE A 133 -4.13 -7.56 -1.44
N PRO A 134 -4.35 -6.25 -1.29
CA PRO A 134 -4.29 -5.61 0.03
C PRO A 134 -5.38 -6.14 0.95
N PHE A 135 -6.58 -6.47 0.47
CA PHE A 135 -7.61 -7.10 1.30
C PHE A 135 -7.13 -8.42 1.90
N THR A 136 -6.57 -9.30 1.08
CA THR A 136 -6.05 -10.61 1.52
C THR A 136 -4.92 -10.43 2.54
N PHE A 137 -3.99 -9.51 2.28
CA PHE A 137 -2.92 -9.18 3.24
C PHE A 137 -3.47 -8.60 4.55
N SER A 138 -4.55 -7.81 4.50
CA SER A 138 -5.21 -7.28 5.70
C SER A 138 -5.75 -8.42 6.58
N VAL A 139 -6.46 -9.38 5.99
CA VAL A 139 -6.97 -10.55 6.70
C VAL A 139 -5.82 -11.33 7.35
N ILE A 140 -4.77 -11.67 6.59
CA ILE A 140 -3.61 -12.41 7.12
C ILE A 140 -2.92 -11.63 8.25
N SER A 141 -2.72 -10.32 8.07
CA SER A 141 -2.10 -9.44 9.07
C SER A 141 -2.92 -9.37 10.35
N SER A 142 -4.26 -9.30 10.24
CA SER A 142 -5.16 -9.29 11.40
C SER A 142 -5.12 -10.62 12.17
N LEU A 143 -5.07 -11.75 11.45
CA LEU A 143 -4.94 -13.07 12.07
C LEU A 143 -3.61 -13.17 12.83
N LEU A 144 -2.51 -12.73 12.22
CA LEU A 144 -1.20 -12.73 12.87
C LEU A 144 -1.16 -11.78 14.07
N GLN A 145 -1.79 -10.61 13.99
CA GLN A 145 -1.93 -9.71 15.13
C GLN A 145 -2.65 -10.39 16.29
N SER A 146 -3.79 -11.05 16.04
CA SER A 146 -4.55 -11.75 17.07
C SER A 146 -3.76 -12.91 17.69
N LEU A 147 -3.01 -13.67 16.88
CA LEU A 147 -2.16 -14.75 17.38
C LEU A 147 -1.03 -14.24 18.29
N LEU A 148 -0.43 -13.10 17.95
CA LEU A 148 0.64 -12.50 18.76
C LEU A 148 0.14 -11.83 20.04
N GLN A 149 -1.14 -11.46 20.10
CA GLN A 149 -1.77 -10.88 21.28
C GLN A 149 -2.41 -11.91 22.20
N LYS A 150 -2.59 -13.16 21.75
CA LYS A 150 -3.14 -14.23 22.58
C LYS A 150 -2.17 -14.57 23.72
N PRO A 151 -2.58 -14.49 25.00
CA PRO A 151 -1.75 -14.97 26.11
C PRO A 151 -1.57 -16.49 26.00
N ASP A 152 -0.38 -16.98 26.39
CA ASP A 152 -0.06 -18.41 26.39
C ASP A 152 -1.06 -19.15 27.30
N SER A 153 -1.95 -19.94 26.70
CA SER A 153 -3.00 -20.68 27.41
C SER A 153 -2.57 -22.13 27.65
N ARG A 154 -1.29 -22.37 27.94
CA ARG A 154 -0.82 -23.69 28.37
C ARG A 154 -1.27 -23.94 29.81
N PRO A 155 -2.04 -25.00 30.09
CA PRO A 155 -2.21 -25.45 31.46
C PRO A 155 -0.84 -25.97 31.96
N GLU A 156 -0.38 -25.43 33.09
CA GLU A 156 0.74 -25.98 33.86
C GLU A 156 0.34 -27.28 34.57
#